data_AF-A0A9Q2NU09-F1
#
_entry.id   AF-A0A9Q2NU09-F1
#
_cell.length_a   1.000
_cell.length_b   1.000
_cell.length_c   1.000
_cell.angle_alpha   90.00
_cell.angle_beta   90.00
_cell.angle_gamma   90.00
#
_symmetry.space_group_name_H-M   'P 1'
#
loop_
_entity.id
_entity.type
_entity.pdbx_description
1 polymer ?
#
loop_
_entity_poly.entity_id
_entity_poly.type
_entity_poly.pdbx_seq_one_letter_code
_entity_poly.pdbx_strand_id
1 'polypeptide(L)'
;MLDAVEGPQDVIAELQAFRESMRTLVSQVAAQMALRNKMNDQKVEALCAKIETAVRDYSNMLMRQNAVRTSHEANASDHDALIALRREWGVASTRSSLLRVELNQWSLMRDMIQLQVASRKKRVPLYEKQQSPLAKAQSSASDHVFDWVHAILNQHKQSGDAYESGCFPDIALPNSEFHKHLHAAYRVLLAMEKTDRMRFLDVGCGGGLKVLSARRYFKESDGLDYQQTYVDAARAILEKADAEDATAFQADALTFDGYDGYEVIYFYRPIRDHEKIIEMEKRIVDSAQPGALLIAPYCGFAQRYAELGCGRVDGAVYMAKTSQNKADQWRRKAEQTGVAVVQAEEERMSTIWTPLLKASRHSGYDIARHVPLI
;
A
#
# COMPACT_ATOMS: atom_id res chain seq x y z
N MET A 1 -32.18 12.82 -27.74
CA MET A 1 -32.29 11.35 -27.62
C MET A 1 -33.31 11.03 -26.52
N LEU A 2 -34.60 11.33 -26.75
CA LEU A 2 -35.63 11.18 -25.70
C LEU A 2 -36.74 10.15 -26.04
N ASP A 3 -36.74 9.55 -27.23
CA ASP A 3 -37.89 8.75 -27.71
C ASP A 3 -37.56 7.30 -28.14
N ALA A 4 -36.39 6.74 -27.77
CA ALA A 4 -35.88 5.52 -28.40
C ALA A 4 -35.86 4.24 -27.52
N VAL A 5 -36.43 4.26 -26.31
CA VAL A 5 -36.47 3.07 -25.45
C VAL A 5 -37.82 2.39 -25.62
N GLU A 6 -37.87 1.39 -26.51
CA GLU A 6 -39.09 0.67 -26.84
C GLU A 6 -39.18 -0.67 -26.11
N GLY A 7 -38.11 -1.16 -25.49
CA GLY A 7 -38.13 -2.42 -24.76
C GLY A 7 -36.88 -2.75 -23.93
N PRO A 8 -36.82 -3.97 -23.34
CA PRO A 8 -35.74 -4.37 -22.44
C PRO A 8 -34.36 -4.40 -23.12
N GLN A 9 -34.28 -4.67 -24.43
CA GLN A 9 -33.02 -4.65 -25.18
C GLN A 9 -32.48 -3.23 -25.37
N ASP A 10 -33.34 -2.24 -25.61
CA ASP A 10 -32.93 -0.83 -25.72
C ASP A 10 -32.41 -0.31 -24.38
N VAL A 11 -33.06 -0.71 -23.28
CA VAL A 11 -32.57 -0.42 -21.92
C VAL A 11 -31.19 -1.01 -21.71
N ILE A 12 -30.97 -2.27 -22.11
CA ILE A 12 -29.66 -2.92 -22.00
C ILE A 12 -28.60 -2.16 -22.82
N ALA A 13 -28.94 -1.72 -24.04
CA ALA A 13 -28.05 -0.95 -24.89
C ALA A 13 -27.74 0.44 -24.31
N GLU A 14 -28.75 1.16 -23.81
CA GLU A 14 -28.60 2.46 -23.13
C GLU A 14 -27.69 2.33 -21.90
N LEU A 15 -27.88 1.29 -21.07
CA LEU A 15 -27.05 0.99 -19.91
C LEU A 15 -25.59 0.70 -20.30
N GLN A 16 -25.37 -0.05 -21.38
CA GLN A 16 -24.04 -0.37 -21.86
C GLN A 16 -23.32 0.89 -22.37
N ALA A 17 -24.01 1.72 -23.16
CA ALA A 17 -23.48 3.00 -23.63
C ALA A 17 -23.17 3.96 -22.46
N PHE A 18 -24.06 4.05 -21.48
CA PHE A 18 -23.84 4.84 -20.27
C PHE A 18 -22.62 4.35 -19.50
N ARG A 19 -22.49 3.03 -19.30
CA ARG A 19 -21.35 2.43 -18.59
C ARG A 19 -20.02 2.74 -19.29
N GLU A 20 -19.98 2.70 -20.62
CA GLU A 20 -18.78 3.00 -21.38
C GLU A 20 -18.38 4.49 -21.32
N SER A 21 -19.38 5.38 -21.37
CA SER A 21 -19.17 6.81 -21.14
C SER A 21 -18.59 7.08 -19.74
N MET A 22 -19.15 6.42 -18.71
CA MET A 22 -18.63 6.50 -17.34
C MET A 22 -17.20 5.98 -17.24
N ARG A 23 -16.87 4.82 -17.82
CA ARG A 23 -15.51 4.28 -17.86
C ARG A 23 -14.53 5.24 -18.52
N THR A 24 -14.95 5.89 -19.60
CA THR A 24 -14.14 6.91 -20.29
C THR A 24 -13.85 8.09 -19.37
N LEU A 25 -14.86 8.63 -18.67
CA LEU A 25 -14.66 9.72 -17.70
C LEU A 25 -13.74 9.31 -16.55
N VAL A 26 -13.99 8.15 -15.94
CA VAL A 26 -13.17 7.63 -14.84
C VAL A 26 -11.72 7.40 -15.27
N SER A 27 -11.50 6.88 -16.47
CA SER A 27 -10.16 6.65 -17.01
C SER A 27 -9.40 7.96 -17.24
N GLN A 28 -10.10 9.03 -17.64
CA GLN A 28 -9.49 10.37 -17.76
C GLN A 28 -9.10 10.94 -16.39
N VAL A 29 -9.93 10.74 -15.35
CA VAL A 29 -9.57 11.12 -13.98
C VAL A 29 -8.37 10.30 -13.50
N ALA A 30 -8.39 8.99 -13.70
CA ALA A 30 -7.29 8.09 -13.34
C ALA A 30 -5.98 8.49 -14.01
N ALA A 31 -6.01 8.82 -15.30
CA ALA A 31 -4.85 9.31 -16.04
C ALA A 31 -4.29 10.61 -15.44
N GLN A 32 -5.16 11.52 -14.96
CA GLN A 32 -4.69 12.70 -14.24
C GLN A 32 -4.10 12.34 -12.87
N MET A 33 -4.75 11.45 -12.09
CA MET A 33 -4.25 11.02 -10.78
C MET A 33 -2.85 10.37 -10.88
N ALA A 34 -2.61 9.60 -11.94
CA ALA A 34 -1.33 8.93 -12.19
C ALA A 34 -0.18 9.91 -12.46
N LEU A 35 -0.46 11.14 -12.91
CA LEU A 35 0.57 12.15 -13.17
C LEU A 35 1.20 12.72 -11.89
N ARG A 36 0.69 12.38 -10.70
CA ARG A 36 1.24 12.78 -9.40
C ARG A 36 1.58 14.24 -9.39
N ASN A 37 2.83 14.69 -9.26
CA ASN A 37 3.26 16.10 -9.21
C ASN A 37 3.00 16.92 -10.50
N LYS A 38 2.58 16.30 -11.60
CA LYS A 38 2.18 16.96 -12.86
C LYS A 38 0.66 16.98 -13.12
N MET A 39 -0.15 16.41 -12.21
CA MET A 39 -1.60 16.40 -12.31
C MET A 39 -2.19 17.82 -12.36
N ASN A 40 -3.15 18.04 -13.28
CA ASN A 40 -3.93 19.27 -13.42
C ASN A 40 -5.20 19.18 -12.55
N ASP A 41 -5.23 19.94 -11.45
CA ASP A 41 -6.32 19.92 -10.47
C ASP A 41 -7.65 20.47 -11.03
N GLN A 42 -7.60 21.55 -11.81
CA GLN A 42 -8.79 22.11 -12.47
C GLN A 42 -9.44 21.12 -13.44
N LYS A 43 -8.63 20.39 -14.21
CA LYS A 43 -9.12 19.34 -15.11
C LYS A 43 -9.77 18.20 -14.35
N VAL A 44 -9.19 17.80 -13.22
CA VAL A 44 -9.76 16.77 -12.34
C VAL A 44 -11.11 17.22 -11.79
N GLU A 45 -11.20 18.44 -11.26
CA GLU A 45 -12.45 19.01 -10.75
C GLU A 45 -13.54 19.05 -11.83
N ALA A 46 -13.20 19.48 -13.04
CA ALA A 46 -14.12 19.49 -14.18
C ALA A 46 -14.62 18.09 -14.57
N LEU A 47 -13.74 17.08 -14.52
CA LEU A 47 -14.11 15.68 -14.78
C LEU A 47 -14.99 15.11 -13.66
N CYS A 48 -14.69 15.41 -12.39
CA CYS A 48 -15.52 15.03 -11.26
C CYS A 48 -16.93 15.62 -11.36
N ALA A 49 -17.06 16.89 -11.77
CA ALA A 49 -18.36 17.52 -12.00
C ALA A 49 -19.18 16.82 -13.10
N LYS A 50 -18.50 16.34 -14.17
CA LYS A 50 -19.16 15.55 -15.22
C LYS A 50 -19.65 14.20 -14.69
N ILE A 51 -18.85 13.52 -13.87
CA ILE A 51 -19.23 12.25 -13.22
C ILE A 51 -20.43 12.47 -12.29
N GLU A 52 -20.41 13.51 -11.46
CA GLU A 52 -21.53 13.87 -10.56
C GLU A 52 -22.83 14.10 -11.35
N THR A 53 -22.76 14.78 -12.49
CA THR A 53 -23.92 14.95 -13.38
C THR A 53 -24.38 13.63 -13.98
N ALA A 54 -23.47 12.78 -14.47
CA ALA A 54 -23.82 11.47 -15.01
C ALA A 54 -24.48 10.55 -13.95
N VAL A 55 -24.00 10.56 -12.71
CA VAL A 55 -24.61 9.82 -11.58
C VAL A 55 -26.04 10.30 -11.30
N ARG A 56 -26.30 11.61 -11.40
CA ARG A 56 -27.66 12.17 -11.28
C ARG A 56 -28.54 11.77 -12.46
N ASP A 57 -28.01 11.85 -13.69
CA ASP A 57 -28.72 11.47 -14.91
C ASP A 57 -29.11 9.98 -14.92
N TYR A 58 -28.29 9.12 -14.32
CA TYR A 58 -28.59 7.71 -14.12
C TYR A 58 -29.88 7.49 -13.30
N SER A 59 -30.11 8.31 -12.28
CA SER A 59 -31.33 8.22 -11.45
C SER A 59 -32.57 8.55 -12.27
N ASN A 60 -32.48 9.55 -13.16
CA ASN A 60 -33.55 9.88 -14.11
C ASN A 60 -33.79 8.74 -15.11
N MET A 61 -32.72 8.13 -15.62
CA MET A 61 -32.81 6.97 -16.50
C MET A 61 -33.52 5.79 -15.83
N LEU A 62 -33.23 5.48 -14.56
CA LEU A 62 -33.94 4.42 -13.83
C LEU A 62 -35.45 4.70 -13.69
N MET A 63 -35.84 5.96 -13.45
CA MET A 63 -37.25 6.34 -13.39
C MET A 63 -37.95 6.10 -14.73
N ARG A 64 -37.30 6.47 -15.85
CA ARG A 64 -37.82 6.19 -17.20
C ARG A 64 -37.95 4.70 -17.47
N GLN A 65 -36.92 3.90 -17.18
CA GLN A 65 -36.93 2.45 -17.36
C GLN A 65 -38.09 1.80 -16.60
N ASN A 66 -38.33 2.24 -15.36
CA ASN A 66 -39.43 1.72 -14.56
C ASN A 66 -40.81 2.08 -15.15
N ALA A 67 -40.96 3.29 -15.71
CA ALA A 67 -42.20 3.71 -16.37
C ALA A 67 -42.49 2.87 -17.63
N VAL A 68 -41.47 2.66 -18.49
CA VAL A 68 -41.60 1.82 -19.70
C VAL A 68 -41.95 0.38 -19.32
N ARG A 69 -41.24 -0.21 -18.34
CA ARG A 69 -41.56 -1.54 -17.82
C ARG A 69 -43.01 -1.65 -17.36
N THR A 70 -43.46 -0.69 -16.55
CA THR A 70 -44.84 -0.69 -16.01
C THR A 70 -45.87 -0.61 -17.14
N SER A 71 -45.61 0.20 -18.17
CA SER A 71 -46.49 0.28 -19.34
C SER A 71 -46.51 -1.02 -20.14
N HIS A 72 -45.36 -1.69 -20.32
CA HIS A 72 -45.31 -2.98 -21.01
C HIS A 72 -46.08 -4.05 -20.25
N GLU A 73 -45.90 -4.12 -18.92
CA GLU A 73 -46.60 -5.09 -18.08
C GLU A 73 -48.12 -4.85 -18.09
N ALA A 74 -48.56 -3.58 -18.12
CA ALA A 74 -49.97 -3.22 -18.21
C ALA A 74 -50.61 -3.59 -19.57
N ASN A 75 -49.81 -3.66 -20.64
CA ASN A 75 -50.27 -3.95 -22.00
C ASN A 75 -50.11 -5.43 -22.39
N ALA A 76 -49.71 -6.32 -21.47
CA ALA A 76 -49.58 -7.74 -21.75
C ALA A 76 -50.94 -8.38 -22.08
N SER A 77 -50.99 -9.18 -23.15
CA SER A 77 -52.23 -9.81 -23.65
C SER A 77 -52.80 -10.87 -22.71
N ASP A 78 -51.93 -11.58 -22.01
CA ASP A 78 -52.26 -12.72 -21.15
C ASP A 78 -51.17 -12.96 -20.09
N HIS A 79 -51.39 -13.96 -19.24
CA HIS A 79 -50.51 -14.31 -18.14
C HIS A 79 -49.14 -14.83 -18.60
N ASP A 80 -49.10 -15.61 -19.68
CA ASP A 80 -47.86 -16.20 -20.19
C ASP A 80 -46.97 -15.13 -20.83
N ALA A 81 -47.57 -14.22 -21.59
CA ALA A 81 -46.92 -13.02 -22.14
C ALA A 81 -46.34 -12.14 -21.02
N LEU A 82 -47.08 -11.95 -19.92
CA LEU A 82 -46.59 -11.20 -18.76
C LEU A 82 -45.39 -11.90 -18.09
N ILE A 83 -45.42 -13.22 -17.93
CA ILE A 83 -44.30 -14.00 -17.38
C ILE A 83 -43.05 -13.87 -18.27
N ALA A 84 -43.19 -14.02 -19.59
CA ALA A 84 -42.09 -13.89 -20.54
C ALA A 84 -41.47 -12.49 -20.47
N LEU A 85 -42.30 -11.46 -20.51
CA LEU A 85 -41.89 -10.06 -20.40
C LEU A 85 -41.12 -9.78 -19.10
N ARG A 86 -41.59 -10.30 -17.96
CA ARG A 86 -40.92 -10.14 -16.66
C ARG A 86 -39.53 -10.79 -16.63
N ARG A 87 -39.34 -11.92 -17.32
CA ARG A 87 -38.01 -12.56 -17.43
C ARG A 87 -37.03 -11.68 -18.20
N GLU A 88 -37.46 -11.08 -19.30
CA GLU A 88 -36.63 -10.16 -20.09
C GLU A 88 -36.27 -8.89 -19.31
N TRP A 89 -37.27 -8.27 -18.66
CA TRP A 89 -37.04 -7.12 -17.79
C TRP A 89 -36.21 -7.46 -16.54
N GLY A 90 -36.22 -8.72 -16.09
CA GLY A 90 -35.38 -9.20 -15.01
C GLY A 90 -33.89 -9.02 -15.32
N VAL A 91 -33.46 -9.33 -16.55
CA VAL A 91 -32.06 -9.15 -16.99
C VAL A 91 -31.68 -7.67 -16.99
N ALA A 92 -32.50 -6.81 -17.57
CA ALA A 92 -32.29 -5.36 -17.60
C ALA A 92 -32.22 -4.79 -16.17
N SER A 93 -33.16 -5.19 -15.29
CA SER A 93 -33.24 -4.73 -13.90
C SER A 93 -32.03 -5.16 -13.07
N THR A 94 -31.53 -6.39 -13.27
CA THR A 94 -30.30 -6.86 -12.61
C THR A 94 -29.10 -6.03 -13.05
N ARG A 95 -28.94 -5.77 -14.36
CA ARG A 95 -27.84 -4.93 -14.87
C ARG A 95 -27.90 -3.49 -14.34
N SER A 96 -29.09 -2.89 -14.31
CA SER A 96 -29.32 -1.58 -13.70
C SER A 96 -28.98 -1.59 -12.20
N SER A 97 -29.35 -2.65 -11.48
CA SER A 97 -29.07 -2.75 -10.05
C SER A 97 -27.57 -2.87 -9.77
N LEU A 98 -26.84 -3.67 -10.54
CA LEU A 98 -25.38 -3.81 -10.43
C LEU A 98 -24.66 -2.48 -10.72
N LEU A 99 -25.03 -1.79 -11.80
CA LEU A 99 -24.45 -0.50 -12.12
C LEU A 99 -24.79 0.56 -11.05
N ARG A 100 -26.00 0.52 -10.47
CA ARG A 100 -26.36 1.40 -9.34
C ARG A 100 -25.45 1.18 -8.14
N VAL A 101 -25.15 -0.08 -7.79
CA VAL A 101 -24.22 -0.42 -6.69
C VAL A 101 -22.84 0.16 -6.96
N GLU A 102 -22.34 0.07 -8.20
CA GLU A 102 -21.08 0.71 -8.59
C GLU A 102 -21.18 2.24 -8.42
N LEU A 103 -22.19 2.90 -8.99
CA LEU A 103 -22.34 4.36 -8.95
C LEU A 103 -22.52 4.92 -7.53
N ASN A 104 -23.13 4.15 -6.62
CA ASN A 104 -23.27 4.54 -5.21
C ASN A 104 -21.92 4.70 -4.49
N GLN A 105 -20.82 4.17 -5.04
CA GLN A 105 -19.47 4.37 -4.51
C GLN A 105 -18.87 5.72 -4.88
N TRP A 106 -19.56 6.54 -5.70
CA TRP A 106 -19.02 7.81 -6.18
C TRP A 106 -18.57 8.75 -5.04
N SER A 107 -19.32 8.83 -3.94
CA SER A 107 -18.93 9.66 -2.79
C SER A 107 -17.57 9.27 -2.24
N LEU A 108 -17.31 7.96 -2.05
CA LEU A 108 -16.03 7.44 -1.58
C LEU A 108 -14.89 7.77 -2.56
N MET A 109 -15.14 7.61 -3.87
CA MET A 109 -14.16 7.93 -4.91
C MET A 109 -13.85 9.42 -4.94
N ARG A 110 -14.87 10.27 -4.82
CA ARG A 110 -14.73 11.72 -4.79
C ARG A 110 -13.93 12.18 -3.58
N ASP A 111 -14.22 11.64 -2.40
CA ASP A 111 -13.50 12.00 -1.17
C ASP A 111 -12.01 11.60 -1.26
N MET A 112 -11.71 10.43 -1.82
CA MET A 112 -10.34 10.00 -2.12
C MET A 112 -9.64 10.94 -3.11
N ILE A 113 -10.30 11.32 -4.21
CA ILE A 113 -9.75 12.27 -5.19
C ILE A 113 -9.46 13.62 -4.52
N GLN A 114 -10.40 14.14 -3.72
CA GLN A 114 -10.24 15.42 -3.04
C GLN A 114 -9.07 15.38 -2.04
N LEU A 115 -8.93 14.29 -1.28
CA LEU A 115 -7.79 14.09 -0.40
C LEU A 115 -6.47 14.11 -1.18
N GLN A 116 -6.40 13.37 -2.29
CA GLN A 116 -5.22 13.33 -3.14
C GLN A 116 -4.87 14.69 -3.74
N VAL A 117 -5.86 15.46 -4.21
CA VAL A 117 -5.67 16.83 -4.69
C VAL A 117 -5.15 17.75 -3.58
N ALA A 118 -5.72 17.67 -2.36
CA ALA A 118 -5.37 18.51 -1.24
C ALA A 118 -3.96 18.23 -0.68
N SER A 119 -3.59 16.96 -0.52
CA SER A 119 -2.28 16.55 0.01
C SER A 119 -1.10 17.04 -0.83
N ARG A 120 -1.28 17.22 -2.14
CA ARG A 120 -0.23 17.76 -3.02
C ARG A 120 0.16 19.19 -2.67
N LYS A 121 -0.80 20.00 -2.22
CA LYS A 121 -0.59 21.40 -1.85
C LYS A 121 0.02 21.52 -0.45
N LYS A 122 -0.42 20.70 0.51
CA LYS A 122 -0.06 20.86 1.92
C LYS A 122 1.14 20.01 2.39
N ARG A 123 1.46 18.92 1.68
CA ARG A 123 2.46 17.89 2.09
C ARG A 123 2.11 17.24 3.44
N VAL A 124 2.06 15.92 3.46
CA VAL A 124 1.85 15.13 4.67
C VAL A 124 3.23 14.63 5.15
N PRO A 125 3.73 15.06 6.32
CA PRO A 125 5.04 14.63 6.84
C PRO A 125 5.21 13.10 6.85
N LEU A 126 6.45 12.62 6.73
CA LEU A 126 6.75 11.19 6.85
C LEU A 126 6.59 10.67 8.28
N TYR A 127 6.80 11.55 9.27
CA TYR A 127 6.62 11.28 10.69
C TYR A 127 5.69 12.32 11.30
N GLU A 128 4.87 11.90 12.26
CA GLU A 128 4.11 12.84 13.08
C GLU A 128 5.06 13.74 13.88
N LYS A 129 4.91 15.06 13.74
CA LYS A 129 5.75 16.03 14.46
C LYS A 129 5.56 15.95 15.98
N GLN A 130 4.32 15.73 16.41
CA GLN A 130 3.95 15.56 17.81
C GLN A 130 2.81 14.55 17.90
N GLN A 131 3.06 13.45 18.60
CA GLN A 131 2.03 12.48 18.93
C GLN A 131 1.26 12.94 20.16
N SER A 132 -0.06 12.76 20.14
CA SER A 132 -0.89 13.02 21.32
C SER A 132 -0.52 12.06 22.47
N PRO A 133 -0.70 12.46 23.74
CA PRO A 133 -0.47 11.56 24.88
C PRO A 133 -1.26 10.25 24.78
N LEU A 134 -2.50 10.33 24.26
CA LEU A 134 -3.34 9.16 24.02
C LEU A 134 -2.72 8.20 23.00
N ALA A 135 -2.27 8.70 21.85
CA ALA A 135 -1.65 7.88 20.81
C ALA A 135 -0.35 7.21 21.28
N LYS A 136 0.44 7.91 22.11
CA LYS A 136 1.64 7.34 22.74
C LYS A 136 1.30 6.21 23.70
N ALA A 137 0.29 6.40 24.55
CA ALA A 137 -0.15 5.37 25.49
C ALA A 137 -0.68 4.12 24.76
N GLN A 138 -1.45 4.30 23.69
CA GLN A 138 -1.95 3.20 22.85
C GLN A 138 -0.80 2.45 22.16
N SER A 139 0.17 3.17 21.60
CA SER A 139 1.34 2.57 20.96
C SER A 139 2.17 1.78 21.96
N SER A 140 2.44 2.34 23.15
CA SER A 140 3.19 1.66 24.21
C SER A 140 2.48 0.40 24.72
N ALA A 141 1.16 0.44 24.88
CA ALA A 141 0.39 -0.75 25.26
C ALA A 141 0.48 -1.84 24.18
N SER A 142 0.42 -1.47 22.90
CA SER A 142 0.62 -2.40 21.79
C SER A 142 2.05 -2.96 21.77
N ASP A 143 3.06 -2.13 22.00
CA ASP A 143 4.46 -2.55 22.01
C ASP A 143 4.73 -3.59 23.09
N HIS A 144 4.15 -3.43 24.30
CA HIS A 144 4.28 -4.45 25.35
C HIS A 144 3.70 -5.82 24.95
N VAL A 145 2.60 -5.85 24.20
CA VAL A 145 2.05 -7.12 23.67
C VAL A 145 3.02 -7.73 22.65
N PHE A 146 3.61 -6.91 21.78
CA PHE A 146 4.60 -7.37 20.82
C PHE A 146 5.89 -7.85 21.50
N ASP A 147 6.29 -7.27 22.62
CA ASP A 147 7.43 -7.75 23.41
C ASP A 147 7.16 -9.15 23.96
N TRP A 148 5.93 -9.44 24.43
CA TRP A 148 5.55 -10.79 24.85
C TRP A 148 5.56 -11.77 23.68
N VAL A 149 5.01 -11.37 22.53
CA VAL A 149 5.03 -12.20 21.32
C VAL A 149 6.48 -12.47 20.90
N HIS A 150 7.33 -11.46 20.82
CA HIS A 150 8.75 -11.60 20.50
C HIS A 150 9.44 -12.57 21.46
N ALA A 151 9.22 -12.46 22.77
CA ALA A 151 9.80 -13.36 23.76
C ALA A 151 9.31 -14.81 23.62
N ILE A 152 8.03 -15.02 23.29
CA ILE A 152 7.47 -16.36 23.05
C ILE A 152 8.08 -16.99 21.79
N LEU A 153 8.30 -16.18 20.75
CA LEU A 153 8.87 -16.60 19.48
C LEU A 153 10.39 -16.83 19.56
N ASN A 154 11.08 -16.09 20.42
CA ASN A 154 12.52 -16.15 20.61
C ASN A 154 12.93 -16.85 21.92
N GLN A 155 12.75 -18.16 21.95
CA GLN A 155 13.11 -18.98 23.12
C GLN A 155 14.60 -19.32 23.18
N HIS A 156 15.32 -19.10 22.07
CA HIS A 156 16.74 -19.43 21.97
C HIS A 156 17.62 -18.31 22.51
N LYS A 157 18.58 -18.68 23.36
CA LYS A 157 19.65 -17.78 23.78
C LYS A 157 20.68 -17.64 22.67
N GLN A 158 21.36 -16.49 22.66
CA GLN A 158 22.51 -16.27 21.79
C GLN A 158 23.56 -17.38 22.03
N SER A 159 24.09 -17.93 20.94
CA SER A 159 25.15 -18.95 20.99
C SER A 159 26.51 -18.33 21.37
N GLY A 160 27.44 -19.18 21.84
CA GLY A 160 28.82 -18.77 22.12
C GLY A 160 29.54 -18.24 20.87
N ASP A 161 29.43 -18.96 19.75
CA ASP A 161 30.00 -18.56 18.46
C ASP A 161 29.49 -17.20 17.99
N ALA A 162 28.19 -16.92 18.09
CA ALA A 162 27.63 -15.62 17.74
C ALA A 162 28.15 -14.51 18.68
N TYR A 163 28.29 -14.81 19.96
CA TYR A 163 28.84 -13.87 20.94
C TYR A 163 30.32 -13.53 20.66
N GLU A 164 31.14 -14.54 20.36
CA GLU A 164 32.56 -14.41 20.01
C GLU A 164 32.76 -13.72 18.65
N SER A 165 31.85 -13.97 17.71
CA SER A 165 31.77 -13.27 16.43
C SER A 165 31.35 -11.80 16.58
N GLY A 166 30.94 -11.39 17.78
CA GLY A 166 30.66 -10.00 18.13
C GLY A 166 29.20 -9.59 17.91
N CYS A 167 28.25 -10.51 17.76
CA CYS A 167 26.83 -10.21 17.58
C CYS A 167 26.16 -9.69 18.87
N PHE A 168 25.07 -8.94 18.74
CA PHE A 168 24.14 -8.74 19.87
C PHE A 168 23.21 -9.96 20.02
N PRO A 169 22.68 -10.24 21.23
CA PRO A 169 21.48 -11.07 21.34
C PRO A 169 20.30 -10.38 20.62
N ASP A 170 19.26 -11.15 20.30
CA ASP A 170 18.05 -10.58 19.68
C ASP A 170 17.45 -9.48 20.59
N ILE A 171 17.55 -8.23 20.13
CA ILE A 171 17.03 -7.04 20.81
C ILE A 171 15.92 -6.41 19.98
N ALA A 172 14.73 -6.31 20.57
CA ALA A 172 13.58 -5.75 19.86
C ALA A 172 13.62 -4.22 19.82
N LEU A 173 13.55 -3.65 18.62
CA LEU A 173 13.04 -2.29 18.43
C LEU A 173 11.52 -2.32 18.67
N PRO A 174 10.94 -1.35 19.43
CA PRO A 174 9.49 -1.25 19.60
C PRO A 174 8.76 -1.34 18.27
N ASN A 175 7.67 -2.10 18.22
CA ASN A 175 7.01 -2.40 16.96
C ASN A 175 6.40 -1.15 16.32
N SER A 176 5.86 -0.25 17.13
CA SER A 176 5.36 1.06 16.70
C SER A 176 6.43 1.90 16.00
N GLU A 177 7.67 1.95 16.52
CA GLU A 177 8.79 2.65 15.90
C GLU A 177 9.24 1.99 14.60
N PHE A 178 9.30 0.65 14.57
CA PHE A 178 9.59 -0.09 13.35
C PHE A 178 8.60 0.25 12.22
N HIS A 179 7.30 0.22 12.51
CA HIS A 179 6.25 0.55 11.54
C HIS A 179 6.34 2.00 11.02
N LYS A 180 6.75 2.97 11.86
CA LYS A 180 6.98 4.36 11.41
C LYS A 180 8.06 4.41 10.32
N HIS A 181 9.16 3.68 10.51
CA HIS A 181 10.24 3.65 9.53
C HIS A 181 9.88 2.90 8.26
N LEU A 182 9.18 1.76 8.36
CA LEU A 182 8.68 1.03 7.19
C LEU A 182 7.73 1.89 6.36
N HIS A 183 6.82 2.61 7.01
CA HIS A 183 5.87 3.48 6.33
C HIS A 183 6.57 4.64 5.60
N ALA A 184 7.56 5.27 6.26
CA ALA A 184 8.35 6.31 5.64
C ALA A 184 9.12 5.78 4.41
N ALA A 185 9.75 4.60 4.51
CA ALA A 185 10.45 3.98 3.39
C ALA A 185 9.49 3.61 2.23
N TYR A 186 8.36 3.00 2.54
CA TYR A 186 7.31 2.67 1.58
C TYR A 186 6.84 3.90 0.79
N ARG A 187 6.55 5.02 1.48
CA ARG A 187 6.15 6.28 0.83
C ARG A 187 7.23 6.88 -0.06
N VAL A 188 8.51 6.67 0.27
CA VAL A 188 9.62 7.07 -0.60
C VAL A 188 9.67 6.20 -1.85
N LEU A 189 9.52 4.88 -1.74
CA LEU A 189 9.45 3.98 -2.90
C LEU A 189 8.27 4.30 -3.82
N LEU A 190 7.11 4.62 -3.23
CA LEU A 190 5.95 5.12 -3.99
C LEU A 190 6.36 6.35 -4.80
N ALA A 191 6.94 7.37 -4.17
CA ALA A 191 7.38 8.59 -4.84
C ALA A 191 8.45 8.35 -5.92
N MET A 192 9.28 7.32 -5.76
CA MET A 192 10.30 6.89 -6.73
C MET A 192 9.75 6.03 -7.87
N GLU A 193 8.46 5.66 -7.83
CA GLU A 193 7.83 4.76 -8.82
C GLU A 193 8.45 3.36 -8.82
N LYS A 194 9.04 2.95 -7.70
CA LYS A 194 9.59 1.61 -7.49
C LYS A 194 8.56 0.67 -6.87
N THR A 195 7.33 0.67 -7.40
CA THR A 195 6.24 -0.15 -6.84
C THR A 195 6.28 -1.60 -7.30
N ASP A 196 6.99 -1.88 -8.38
CA ASP A 196 6.99 -3.22 -8.98
C ASP A 196 7.98 -4.17 -8.31
N ARG A 197 9.06 -3.63 -7.74
CA ARG A 197 10.13 -4.32 -7.01
C ARG A 197 10.30 -3.62 -5.67
N MET A 198 9.57 -4.09 -4.67
CA MET A 198 9.64 -3.60 -3.30
C MET A 198 10.12 -4.76 -2.44
N ARG A 199 11.42 -5.07 -2.51
CA ARG A 199 12.04 -6.13 -1.71
C ARG A 199 12.67 -5.54 -0.46
N PHE A 200 12.39 -6.15 0.68
CA PHE A 200 12.89 -5.77 1.99
C PHE A 200 13.85 -6.82 2.53
N LEU A 201 14.94 -6.38 3.16
CA LEU A 201 15.86 -7.24 3.91
C LEU A 201 15.97 -6.78 5.36
N ASP A 202 15.83 -7.72 6.29
CA ASP A 202 16.17 -7.56 7.71
C ASP A 202 17.52 -8.22 8.03
N VAL A 203 18.51 -7.42 8.42
CA VAL A 203 19.86 -7.88 8.74
C VAL A 203 19.99 -8.10 10.25
N GLY A 204 20.20 -9.36 10.64
CA GLY A 204 20.08 -9.82 12.03
C GLY A 204 18.62 -9.99 12.42
N CYS A 205 17.87 -10.76 11.63
CA CYS A 205 16.42 -10.84 11.74
C CYS A 205 15.90 -11.55 12.99
N GLY A 206 16.77 -12.22 13.76
CA GLY A 206 16.38 -13.00 14.93
C GLY A 206 15.29 -14.00 14.56
N GLY A 207 14.26 -14.11 15.41
CA GLY A 207 13.07 -14.95 15.15
C GLY A 207 12.13 -14.47 14.04
N GLY A 208 12.49 -13.48 13.22
CA GLY A 208 11.76 -13.16 11.98
C GLY A 208 10.46 -12.36 12.12
N LEU A 209 10.11 -11.89 13.33
CA LEU A 209 8.89 -11.10 13.55
C LEU A 209 8.86 -9.81 12.71
N LYS A 210 10.02 -9.19 12.48
CA LYS A 210 10.17 -7.97 11.68
C LYS A 210 10.08 -8.26 10.19
N VAL A 211 10.60 -9.40 9.73
CA VAL A 211 10.40 -9.93 8.37
C VAL A 211 8.91 -10.12 8.09
N LEU A 212 8.18 -10.79 9.00
CA LEU A 212 6.74 -11.00 8.87
C LEU A 212 5.97 -9.66 8.84
N SER A 213 6.31 -8.73 9.74
CA SER A 213 5.69 -7.40 9.80
C SER A 213 5.90 -6.57 8.53
N ALA A 214 7.05 -6.74 7.87
CA ALA A 214 7.44 -5.99 6.68
C ALA A 214 6.61 -6.33 5.44
N ARG A 215 6.06 -7.56 5.36
CA ARG A 215 5.13 -7.99 4.30
C ARG A 215 3.96 -7.05 4.11
N ARG A 216 3.53 -6.35 5.17
CA ARG A 216 2.43 -5.37 5.07
C ARG A 216 2.72 -4.24 4.07
N TYR A 217 3.99 -3.91 3.86
CA TYR A 217 4.47 -2.77 3.07
C TYR A 217 5.16 -3.18 1.77
N PHE A 218 5.79 -4.34 1.75
CA PHE A 218 6.70 -4.77 0.69
C PHE A 218 6.19 -6.04 0.03
N LYS A 219 6.55 -6.25 -1.24
CA LYS A 219 6.11 -7.40 -2.02
C LYS A 219 6.84 -8.67 -1.64
N GLU A 220 8.09 -8.53 -1.22
CA GLU A 220 8.91 -9.62 -0.73
C GLU A 220 9.66 -9.13 0.51
N SER A 221 9.80 -9.99 1.51
CA SER A 221 10.51 -9.66 2.76
C SER A 221 11.41 -10.81 3.18
N ASP A 222 12.71 -10.56 3.17
CA ASP A 222 13.72 -11.55 3.55
C ASP A 222 14.38 -11.16 4.87
N GLY A 223 14.85 -12.15 5.62
CA GLY A 223 15.68 -11.97 6.80
C GLY A 223 16.95 -12.80 6.72
N LEU A 224 18.06 -12.22 7.16
CA LEU A 224 19.29 -12.97 7.39
C LEU A 224 19.71 -12.88 8.85
N ASP A 225 20.23 -13.98 9.39
CA ASP A 225 20.84 -14.01 10.72
C ASP A 225 22.07 -14.92 10.72
N TYR A 226 23.02 -14.63 11.59
CA TYR A 226 24.23 -15.44 11.75
C TYR A 226 23.92 -16.79 12.41
N GLN A 227 23.00 -16.78 13.38
CA GLN A 227 22.70 -17.95 14.21
C GLN A 227 21.58 -18.80 13.59
N GLN A 228 21.91 -20.03 13.20
CA GLN A 228 20.96 -20.95 12.56
C GLN A 228 19.67 -21.18 13.37
N THR A 229 19.75 -21.24 14.71
CA THR A 229 18.54 -21.46 15.53
C THR A 229 17.55 -20.29 15.47
N TYR A 230 18.02 -19.06 15.23
CA TYR A 230 17.13 -17.92 15.00
C TYR A 230 16.49 -18.00 13.62
N VAL A 231 17.26 -18.38 12.61
CA VAL A 231 16.75 -18.63 11.25
C VAL A 231 15.68 -19.72 11.24
N ASP A 232 15.88 -20.81 11.98
CA ASP A 232 14.91 -21.91 12.08
C ASP A 232 13.60 -21.43 12.72
N ALA A 233 13.68 -20.62 13.79
CA ALA A 233 12.50 -20.02 14.41
C ALA A 233 11.77 -19.07 13.45
N ALA A 234 12.52 -18.21 12.74
CA ALA A 234 11.98 -17.30 11.73
C ALA A 234 11.25 -18.06 10.61
N ARG A 235 11.87 -19.11 10.05
CA ARG A 235 11.25 -19.96 9.03
C ARG A 235 9.96 -20.60 9.53
N ALA A 236 9.95 -21.12 10.74
CA ALA A 236 8.76 -21.75 11.33
C ALA A 236 7.59 -20.75 11.50
N ILE A 237 7.87 -19.48 11.79
CA ILE A 237 6.84 -18.44 11.88
C ILE A 237 6.32 -18.06 10.49
N LEU A 238 7.21 -17.90 9.51
CA LEU A 238 6.84 -17.59 8.14
C LEU A 238 5.99 -18.70 7.50
N GLU A 239 6.37 -19.97 7.72
CA GLU A 239 5.59 -21.13 7.26
C GLU A 239 4.20 -21.17 7.91
N LYS A 240 4.10 -20.96 9.23
CA LYS A 240 2.81 -20.90 9.93
C LYS A 240 1.91 -19.74 9.49
N ALA A 241 2.52 -18.65 8.99
CA ALA A 241 1.82 -17.48 8.48
C ALA A 241 1.50 -17.57 6.98
N ASP A 242 1.74 -18.73 6.35
CA ASP A 242 1.56 -18.96 4.91
C ASP A 242 2.23 -17.84 4.07
N ALA A 243 3.47 -17.52 4.45
CA ALA A 243 4.21 -16.38 3.93
C ALA A 243 5.09 -16.75 2.73
N GLU A 244 4.48 -17.11 1.60
CA GLU A 244 5.21 -17.49 0.37
C GLU A 244 6.13 -16.38 -0.17
N ASP A 245 5.80 -15.12 0.12
CA ASP A 245 6.54 -13.91 -0.26
C ASP A 245 7.59 -13.49 0.78
N ALA A 246 7.95 -14.36 1.71
CA ALA A 246 8.97 -14.08 2.72
C ALA A 246 9.85 -15.29 3.03
N THR A 247 11.14 -15.05 3.29
CA THR A 247 12.06 -16.11 3.71
C THR A 247 13.04 -15.64 4.76
N ALA A 248 13.63 -16.60 5.49
CA ALA A 248 14.75 -16.35 6.38
C ALA A 248 15.89 -17.33 6.05
N PHE A 249 17.13 -16.88 6.13
CA PHE A 249 18.30 -17.70 5.84
C PHE A 249 19.50 -17.37 6.71
N GLN A 250 20.39 -18.33 6.87
CA GLN A 250 21.63 -18.12 7.60
C GLN A 250 22.66 -17.42 6.71
N ALA A 251 23.19 -16.30 7.17
CA ALA A 251 24.31 -15.62 6.54
C ALA A 251 25.04 -14.72 7.55
N ASP A 252 26.31 -14.44 7.27
CA ASP A 252 27.07 -13.42 8.00
C ASP A 252 26.95 -12.07 7.28
N ALA A 253 26.48 -11.05 8.01
CA ALA A 253 26.32 -9.70 7.49
C ALA A 253 27.64 -9.06 7.01
N LEU A 254 28.80 -9.53 7.49
CA LEU A 254 30.11 -9.07 7.05
C LEU A 254 30.55 -9.66 5.70
N THR A 255 29.92 -10.76 5.27
CA THR A 255 30.30 -11.48 4.05
C THR A 255 29.15 -11.69 3.06
N PHE A 256 27.92 -11.32 3.42
CA PHE A 256 26.77 -11.40 2.52
C PHE A 256 26.93 -10.44 1.33
N ASP A 257 26.81 -10.95 0.10
CA ASP A 257 26.98 -10.18 -1.14
C ASP A 257 25.64 -9.71 -1.77
N GLY A 258 24.50 -10.21 -1.30
CA GLY A 258 23.20 -10.01 -1.95
C GLY A 258 22.47 -8.69 -1.61
N TYR A 259 23.14 -7.71 -1.01
CA TYR A 259 22.51 -6.45 -0.58
C TYR A 259 21.94 -5.62 -1.75
N ASP A 260 22.49 -5.79 -2.95
CA ASP A 260 22.05 -5.08 -4.15
C ASP A 260 20.68 -5.55 -4.68
N GLY A 261 20.19 -6.70 -4.19
CA GLY A 261 18.89 -7.25 -4.52
C GLY A 261 17.70 -6.62 -3.80
N TYR A 262 17.92 -5.63 -2.92
CA TYR A 262 16.89 -5.07 -2.03
C TYR A 262 16.71 -3.55 -2.19
N GLU A 263 15.46 -3.10 -2.22
CA GLU A 263 15.12 -1.68 -2.23
C GLU A 263 15.14 -1.07 -0.82
N VAL A 264 14.91 -1.88 0.21
CA VAL A 264 14.93 -1.48 1.61
C VAL A 264 15.75 -2.47 2.43
N ILE A 265 16.73 -1.97 3.16
CA ILE A 265 17.58 -2.77 4.04
C ILE A 265 17.43 -2.19 5.45
N TYR A 266 16.94 -3.01 6.37
CA TYR A 266 16.82 -2.70 7.79
C TYR A 266 17.92 -3.40 8.58
N PHE A 267 18.52 -2.68 9.52
CA PHE A 267 19.47 -3.24 10.47
C PHE A 267 19.40 -2.46 11.77
N TYR A 268 19.18 -3.17 12.87
CA TYR A 268 19.14 -2.58 14.20
C TYR A 268 20.13 -3.30 15.11
N ARG A 269 21.38 -2.83 15.08
CA ARG A 269 22.48 -3.33 15.92
C ARG A 269 22.61 -4.87 15.87
N PRO A 270 22.79 -5.50 14.70
CA PRO A 270 23.06 -6.94 14.62
C PRO A 270 24.44 -7.30 15.22
N ILE A 271 25.37 -6.34 15.26
CA ILE A 271 26.75 -6.50 15.73
C ILE A 271 27.01 -5.56 16.92
N ARG A 272 27.54 -6.13 18.01
CA ARG A 272 28.00 -5.45 19.23
C ARG A 272 29.40 -4.89 19.12
N ASP A 273 30.30 -5.63 18.49
CA ASP A 273 31.66 -5.17 18.26
C ASP A 273 31.64 -3.86 17.44
N HIS A 274 32.37 -2.86 17.93
CA HIS A 274 32.33 -1.51 17.37
C HIS A 274 32.98 -1.41 16.00
N GLU A 275 34.06 -2.15 15.76
CA GLU A 275 34.77 -2.11 14.48
C GLU A 275 33.97 -2.90 13.44
N LYS A 276 33.47 -4.07 13.81
CA LYS A 276 32.66 -4.92 12.92
C LYS A 276 31.33 -4.27 12.54
N ILE A 277 30.65 -3.54 13.44
CA ILE A 277 29.41 -2.83 13.04
C ILE A 277 29.71 -1.73 12.01
N ILE A 278 30.85 -1.03 12.12
CA ILE A 278 31.27 -0.03 11.11
C ILE A 278 31.60 -0.71 9.78
N GLU A 279 32.28 -1.86 9.83
CA GLU A 279 32.58 -2.67 8.64
C GLU A 279 31.30 -3.12 7.93
N MET A 280 30.33 -3.66 8.69
CA MET A 280 29.03 -4.06 8.16
C MET A 280 28.27 -2.88 7.55
N GLU A 281 28.22 -1.73 8.24
CA GLU A 281 27.57 -0.51 7.72
C GLU A 281 28.17 -0.10 6.39
N LYS A 282 29.50 -0.07 6.29
CA LYS A 282 30.20 0.24 5.05
C LYS A 282 29.88 -0.77 3.95
N ARG A 283 29.93 -2.06 4.25
CA ARG A 283 29.61 -3.13 3.30
C ARG A 283 28.20 -3.03 2.75
N ILE A 284 27.20 -2.82 3.62
CA ILE A 284 25.80 -2.64 3.23
C ILE A 284 25.69 -1.45 2.27
N VAL A 285 26.29 -0.31 2.61
CA VAL A 285 26.21 0.90 1.77
C VAL A 285 26.94 0.71 0.43
N ASP A 286 28.13 0.11 0.43
CA ASP A 286 28.95 -0.15 -0.75
C ASP A 286 28.31 -1.17 -1.69
N SER A 287 27.57 -2.14 -1.16
CA SER A 287 26.92 -3.19 -1.95
C SER A 287 25.51 -2.81 -2.40
N ALA A 288 24.76 -2.05 -1.61
CA ALA A 288 23.40 -1.64 -1.95
C ALA A 288 23.32 -0.82 -3.25
N GLN A 289 22.22 -0.97 -3.98
CA GLN A 289 21.96 -0.20 -5.19
C GLN A 289 21.88 1.31 -4.86
N PRO A 290 22.38 2.20 -5.74
CA PRO A 290 22.19 3.63 -5.57
C PRO A 290 20.71 4.00 -5.42
N GLY A 291 20.39 4.71 -4.34
CA GLY A 291 19.00 5.05 -4.03
C GLY A 291 18.22 3.98 -3.26
N ALA A 292 18.84 2.86 -2.86
CA ALA A 292 18.26 1.94 -1.88
C ALA A 292 18.06 2.66 -0.54
N LEU A 293 17.00 2.29 0.18
CA LEU A 293 16.65 2.87 1.46
C LEU A 293 17.24 2.04 2.60
N LEU A 294 17.87 2.71 3.55
CA LEU A 294 18.45 2.09 4.73
C LEU A 294 17.65 2.53 5.94
N ILE A 295 17.22 1.57 6.77
CA ILE A 295 16.54 1.82 8.03
C ILE A 295 17.49 1.41 9.17
N ALA A 296 18.07 2.40 9.83
CA ALA A 296 19.12 2.19 10.84
C ALA A 296 18.83 3.01 12.11
N PRO A 297 17.92 2.54 12.99
CA PRO A 297 17.41 3.32 14.11
C PRO A 297 18.31 3.27 15.35
N TYR A 298 19.58 3.65 15.20
CA TYR A 298 20.53 3.78 16.31
C TYR A 298 21.55 4.90 16.08
N CYS A 299 22.05 5.47 17.17
CA CYS A 299 22.87 6.70 17.14
C CYS A 299 24.16 6.57 16.32
N GLY A 300 24.78 5.38 16.32
CA GLY A 300 26.05 5.14 15.60
C GLY A 300 25.93 5.44 14.11
N PHE A 301 24.96 4.84 13.42
CA PHE A 301 24.76 5.10 12.00
C PHE A 301 24.32 6.55 11.73
N ALA A 302 23.49 7.12 12.60
CA ALA A 302 23.05 8.51 12.49
C ALA A 302 24.21 9.54 12.51
N GLN A 303 25.36 9.18 13.09
CA GLN A 303 26.57 10.00 13.10
C GLN A 303 27.44 9.78 11.86
N ARG A 304 27.41 8.59 11.25
CA ARG A 304 28.32 8.20 10.15
C ARG A 304 27.70 8.21 8.76
N TYR A 305 26.37 8.25 8.63
CA TYR A 305 25.69 8.07 7.34
C TYR A 305 26.22 8.98 6.22
N ALA A 306 26.56 10.24 6.53
CA ALA A 306 27.05 11.19 5.55
C ALA A 306 28.45 10.83 5.03
N GLU A 307 29.33 10.35 5.91
CA GLU A 307 30.69 9.89 5.57
C GLU A 307 30.64 8.61 4.72
N LEU A 308 29.63 7.77 4.94
CA LEU A 308 29.34 6.59 4.12
C LEU A 308 28.69 6.96 2.77
N GLY A 309 28.45 8.23 2.47
CA GLY A 309 27.84 8.66 1.21
C GLY A 309 26.31 8.48 1.15
N CYS A 310 25.65 8.38 2.30
CA CYS A 310 24.20 8.34 2.39
C CYS A 310 23.60 9.74 2.58
N GLY A 311 22.38 9.92 2.09
CA GLY A 311 21.56 11.09 2.36
C GLY A 311 20.44 10.72 3.32
N ARG A 312 20.20 11.54 4.35
CA ARG A 312 19.10 11.30 5.29
C ARG A 312 17.78 11.75 4.67
N VAL A 313 16.80 10.85 4.66
CA VAL A 313 15.43 11.18 4.24
C VAL A 313 14.73 11.88 5.39
N ASP A 314 14.39 11.14 6.45
CA ASP A 314 13.80 11.65 7.69
C ASP A 314 13.84 10.53 8.76
N GLY A 315 13.74 10.89 10.05
CA GLY A 315 13.84 9.91 11.15
C GLY A 315 15.12 9.08 11.04
N ALA A 316 14.97 7.74 11.05
CA ALA A 316 16.06 6.77 10.86
C ALA A 316 16.08 6.14 9.46
N VAL A 317 15.52 6.84 8.46
CA VAL A 317 15.51 6.41 7.06
C VAL A 317 16.54 7.21 6.27
N TYR A 318 17.43 6.50 5.60
CA TYR A 318 18.53 7.03 4.82
C TYR A 318 18.49 6.45 3.41
N MET A 319 19.27 7.02 2.51
CA MET A 319 19.33 6.60 1.12
C MET A 319 20.80 6.42 0.70
N ALA A 320 21.14 5.20 0.30
CA ALA A 320 22.48 4.80 -0.06
C ALA A 320 22.98 5.57 -1.30
N LYS A 321 24.27 5.93 -1.29
CA LYS A 321 24.98 6.56 -2.42
C LYS A 321 24.22 7.77 -2.99
N THR A 322 23.66 8.59 -2.11
CA THR A 322 22.77 9.69 -2.46
C THR A 322 23.15 10.93 -1.67
N SER A 323 23.30 12.07 -2.34
CA SER A 323 23.58 13.33 -1.66
C SER A 323 22.40 13.79 -0.80
N GLN A 324 22.67 14.53 0.28
CA GLN A 324 21.63 15.07 1.16
C GLN A 324 20.56 15.88 0.38
N ASN A 325 20.98 16.72 -0.55
CA ASN A 325 20.05 17.49 -1.40
C ASN A 325 19.08 16.60 -2.19
N LYS A 326 19.56 15.48 -2.71
CA LYS A 326 18.72 14.54 -3.47
C LYS A 326 17.82 13.73 -2.53
N ALA A 327 18.28 13.38 -1.34
CA ALA A 327 17.43 12.76 -0.32
C ALA A 327 16.30 13.69 0.14
N ASP A 328 16.59 14.99 0.34
CA ASP A 328 15.59 16.01 0.65
C ASP A 328 14.55 16.19 -0.46
N GLN A 329 14.97 16.11 -1.74
CA GLN A 329 14.04 16.13 -2.87
C GLN A 329 13.08 14.94 -2.83
N TRP A 330 13.59 13.74 -2.53
CA TRP A 330 12.75 12.54 -2.41
C TRP A 330 11.84 12.58 -1.20
N ARG A 331 12.30 13.07 -0.04
CA ARG A 331 11.42 13.33 1.11
C ARG A 331 10.25 14.21 0.71
N ARG A 332 10.51 15.37 0.08
CA ARG A 332 9.45 16.31 -0.31
C ARG A 332 8.44 15.70 -1.29
N LYS A 333 8.89 14.80 -2.18
CA LYS A 333 8.00 14.05 -3.08
C LYS A 333 7.21 12.97 -2.32
N ALA A 334 7.85 12.26 -1.40
CA ALA A 334 7.20 11.26 -0.55
C ALA A 334 6.12 11.88 0.33
N GLU A 335 6.32 13.10 0.83
CA GLU A 335 5.30 13.84 1.57
C GLU A 335 4.07 14.22 0.71
N GLN A 336 4.15 14.11 -0.62
CA GLN A 336 3.01 14.31 -1.53
C GLN A 336 2.24 13.01 -1.83
N THR A 337 2.68 11.87 -1.28
CA THR A 337 1.95 10.60 -1.32
C THR A 337 0.93 10.54 -0.19
N GLY A 338 -0.09 9.69 -0.36
CA GLY A 338 -1.03 9.38 0.71
C GLY A 338 -0.41 8.47 1.78
N VAL A 339 -1.18 8.22 2.84
CA VAL A 339 -0.74 7.43 4.00
C VAL A 339 -1.24 5.99 3.98
N ALA A 340 -2.05 5.60 3.00
CA ALA A 340 -2.55 4.25 2.90
C ALA A 340 -1.44 3.29 2.48
N VAL A 341 -1.28 2.20 3.22
CA VAL A 341 -0.45 1.07 2.81
C VAL A 341 -1.33 0.14 2.00
N VAL A 342 -1.09 0.05 0.70
CA VAL A 342 -1.94 -0.69 -0.22
C VAL A 342 -1.23 -1.97 -0.59
N GLN A 343 -1.79 -3.10 -0.19
CA GLN A 343 -1.46 -4.36 -0.83
C GLN A 343 -2.39 -4.53 -2.03
N ALA A 344 -1.84 -5.02 -3.13
CA ALA A 344 -2.64 -5.40 -4.28
C ALA A 344 -3.45 -6.65 -3.88
N GLU A 345 -4.60 -6.46 -3.26
CA GLU A 345 -5.62 -7.52 -3.32
C GLU A 345 -5.94 -7.74 -4.80
N GLU A 346 -5.92 -8.99 -5.25
CA GLU A 346 -6.49 -9.33 -6.54
C GLU A 346 -7.98 -8.92 -6.50
N GLU A 347 -8.31 -7.79 -7.14
CA GLU A 347 -9.71 -7.43 -7.34
C GLU A 347 -10.35 -8.53 -8.18
N ARG A 348 -11.09 -9.43 -7.51
CA ARG A 348 -11.74 -10.59 -8.14
C ARG A 348 -12.68 -10.19 -9.29
N MET A 349 -13.15 -8.94 -9.32
CA MET A 349 -13.94 -8.38 -10.43
C MET A 349 -13.63 -6.91 -10.67
N SER A 350 -13.36 -6.54 -11.92
CA SER A 350 -13.16 -5.15 -12.34
C SER A 350 -14.50 -4.38 -12.38
N THR A 351 -14.50 -3.17 -11.81
CA THR A 351 -15.63 -2.23 -11.83
C THR A 351 -15.30 -1.00 -12.68
N ILE A 352 -16.27 -0.09 -12.88
CA ILE A 352 -15.99 1.20 -13.51
C ILE A 352 -14.93 2.03 -12.76
N TRP A 353 -14.70 1.77 -11.46
CA TRP A 353 -13.77 2.51 -10.61
C TRP A 353 -12.36 1.91 -10.57
N THR A 354 -12.17 0.67 -11.03
CA THR A 354 -10.88 -0.03 -10.97
C THR A 354 -9.71 0.80 -11.54
N PRO A 355 -9.83 1.51 -12.69
CA PRO A 355 -8.73 2.35 -13.19
C PRO A 355 -8.33 3.47 -12.23
N LEU A 356 -9.32 4.11 -11.59
CA LEU A 356 -9.10 5.19 -10.64
C LEU A 356 -8.46 4.67 -9.35
N LEU A 357 -9.02 3.60 -8.77
CA LEU A 357 -8.47 2.96 -7.59
C LEU A 357 -7.03 2.53 -7.83
N LYS A 358 -6.75 1.90 -8.98
CA LYS A 358 -5.38 1.53 -9.37
C LYS A 358 -4.47 2.76 -9.38
N ALA A 359 -4.83 3.83 -10.08
CA ALA A 359 -4.00 5.04 -10.17
C ALA A 359 -3.74 5.70 -8.79
N SER A 360 -4.77 5.79 -7.95
CA SER A 360 -4.67 6.38 -6.61
C SER A 360 -3.85 5.52 -5.65
N ARG A 361 -4.01 4.18 -5.70
CA ARG A 361 -3.25 3.22 -4.89
C ARG A 361 -1.75 3.26 -5.15
N HIS A 362 -1.34 3.43 -6.41
CA HIS A 362 0.06 3.63 -6.77
C HIS A 362 0.67 4.91 -6.18
N SER A 363 -0.14 5.78 -5.58
CA SER A 363 0.30 7.02 -4.92
C SER A 363 -0.01 7.04 -3.42
N GLY A 364 -0.37 5.89 -2.83
CA GLY A 364 -0.63 5.75 -1.39
C GLY A 364 -2.02 6.21 -0.94
N TYR A 365 -2.99 6.26 -1.85
CA TYR A 365 -4.38 6.58 -1.56
C TYR A 365 -5.26 5.36 -1.79
N ASP A 366 -6.17 5.09 -0.85
CA ASP A 366 -7.18 4.06 -0.99
C ASP A 366 -8.47 4.52 -0.30
N ILE A 367 -9.56 3.84 -0.61
CA ILE A 367 -10.80 3.96 0.14
C ILE A 367 -10.68 3.13 1.42
N ALA A 368 -11.17 3.66 2.55
CA ALA A 368 -11.21 2.91 3.80
C ALA A 368 -12.17 1.71 3.63
N ARG A 369 -11.65 0.53 3.34
CA ARG A 369 -12.39 -0.72 3.45
C ARG A 369 -12.19 -1.21 4.87
N HIS A 370 -13.27 -1.36 5.64
CA HIS A 370 -13.20 -2.14 6.87
C HIS A 370 -12.96 -3.59 6.45
N VAL A 371 -11.71 -4.02 6.48
CA VAL A 371 -11.36 -5.44 6.32
C VAL A 371 -11.65 -6.08 7.68
N PRO A 372 -12.63 -6.98 7.80
CA PRO A 372 -12.79 -7.76 9.02
C PRO A 372 -11.48 -8.51 9.25
N LEU A 373 -10.93 -8.43 10.46
CA LEU A 373 -9.83 -9.31 10.85
C LEU A 373 -10.37 -10.74 10.73
N ILE A 374 -9.78 -11.53 9.82
CA ILE A 374 -10.06 -12.96 9.66
C ILE A 374 -9.44 -13.70 10.85
#